data_AF-A0AAE8LN87-F1
#
_entry.id   AF-A0AAE8LN87-F1
#
_cell.length_a   1.000
_cell.length_b   1.000
_cell.length_c   1.000
_cell.angle_alpha   90.00
_cell.angle_beta   90.00
_cell.angle_gamma   90.00
#
_symmetry.space_group_name_H-M   'P 1'
#
loop_
_entity.id
_entity.type
_entity.pdbx_description
1 polymer ?
#
loop_
_entity_poly.entity_id
_entity_poly.type
_entity_poly.pdbx_seq_one_letter_code
_entity_poly.pdbx_strand_id
1 'polypeptide(L)' 'MFNNVGTGDRLIRLLFASVLAYLGLFIYSGSVLGTALVAVAAVLTLSAVLGSCMLYGLLKINTRQ' A
#
# COMPACT_ATOMS: atom_id res chain seq x y z
N MET A 1 -13.38 -18.09 -2.01
CA MET A 1 -12.22 -17.19 -2.13
C MET A 1 -12.51 -16.17 -3.21
N PHE A 2 -13.06 -15.01 -2.86
CA PHE A 2 -13.24 -13.91 -3.80
C PHE A 2 -12.17 -12.87 -3.51
N ASN A 3 -11.11 -12.90 -4.30
CA ASN A 3 -10.02 -11.95 -4.22
C ASN A 3 -10.52 -10.63 -4.85
N ASN A 4 -11.19 -9.78 -4.08
CA ASN A 4 -11.83 -8.55 -4.56
C ASN A 4 -10.83 -7.41 -4.89
N VAL A 5 -9.54 -7.68 -4.79
CA VAL A 5 -8.45 -6.82 -5.25
C VAL A 5 -7.48 -7.72 -5.98
N GLY A 6 -7.40 -7.60 -7.32
CA GLY A 6 -6.56 -8.48 -8.13
C GLY A 6 -5.11 -8.46 -7.64
N THR A 7 -4.42 -9.60 -7.74
CA THR A 7 -2.99 -9.71 -7.37
C THR A 7 -2.14 -8.62 -8.03
N GLY A 8 -2.55 -8.13 -9.21
CA GLY A 8 -1.95 -6.98 -9.89
C GLY A 8 -2.03 -5.66 -9.12
N ASP A 9 -3.17 -5.30 -8.51
CA ASP A 9 -3.30 -4.06 -7.73
C ASP A 9 -2.42 -4.10 -6.48
N ARG A 10 -2.37 -5.25 -5.79
CA ARG A 10 -1.43 -5.46 -4.66
C ARG A 10 0.02 -5.33 -5.11
N LEU A 11 0.38 -5.90 -6.27
CA LEU A 11 1.74 -5.84 -6.80
C LEU A 11 2.14 -4.41 -7.16
N ILE A 12 1.25 -3.67 -7.84
CA ILE A 12 1.47 -2.26 -8.19
C ILE A 12 1.65 -1.42 -6.92
N ARG A 13 0.81 -1.65 -5.90
CA ARG A 13 0.87 -0.92 -4.63
C ARG A 13 2.15 -1.19 -3.85
N LEU A 14 2.63 -2.44 -3.86
CA LEU A 14 3.93 -2.81 -3.30
C LEU A 14 5.11 -2.23 -4.10
N LEU A 15 5.01 -2.18 -5.43
CA LEU A 15 5.99 -1.53 -6.31
C LEU A 15 6.12 -0.03 -6.02
N PHE A 16 4.99 0.67 -5.91
CA PHE A 16 5.01 2.09 -5.54
C PHE A 16 5.55 2.29 -4.12
N ALA A 17 5.15 1.44 -3.17
CA ALA A 17 5.67 1.52 -1.81
C ALA A 17 7.19 1.30 -1.75
N SER A 18 7.73 0.33 -2.49
CA SER A 18 9.18 0.06 -2.49
C SER A 18 9.98 1.21 -3.09
N VAL A 19 9.49 1.81 -4.19
CA VAL A 19 10.11 2.99 -4.81
C VAL A 19 10.11 4.18 -3.84
N LEU A 20 8.97 4.49 -3.22
CA LEU A 20 8.84 5.59 -2.26
C LEU A 20 9.69 5.38 -1.01
N ALA A 21 9.75 4.15 -0.48
CA ALA A 21 10.62 3.81 0.63
C ALA A 21 12.10 4.01 0.28
N TYR A 22 12.53 3.60 -0.92
CA TYR A 22 13.90 3.80 -1.38
C TYR A 22 14.25 5.29 -1.49
N LEU A 23 13.37 6.07 -2.13
CA LEU A 23 13.53 7.53 -2.24
C LEU A 23 13.62 8.17 -0.85
N GLY A 24 12.73 7.81 0.08
CA GLY A 24 12.67 8.42 1.41
C GLY A 24 13.83 8.03 2.33
N LEU A 25 14.29 6.78 2.29
CA LEU A 25 15.35 6.27 3.17
C LEU A 25 16.76 6.58 2.66
N PHE A 26 16.99 6.58 1.35
CA PHE A 26 18.32 6.72 0.77
C PHE A 26 18.57 8.07 0.10
N ILE A 27 17.65 8.54 -0.75
CA ILE A 27 17.88 9.78 -1.54
C ILE A 27 17.55 11.03 -0.71
N TYR A 28 16.42 11.01 -0.01
CA TYR A 28 15.90 12.15 0.76
C TYR A 28 16.07 11.95 2.27
N SER A 29 17.02 11.11 2.68
CA SER A 29 17.25 10.76 4.09
C SER A 29 17.50 12.00 4.96
N GLY A 30 16.94 12.01 6.17
CA GLY A 30 17.10 13.13 7.12
C GLY A 30 16.32 14.40 6.77
N SER A 31 15.56 14.42 5.67
CA SER A 31 14.71 15.56 5.30
C SER A 31 13.25 15.34 5.71
N VAL A 32 12.50 16.44 5.88
CA VAL A 32 11.05 16.40 6.14
C VAL A 32 10.33 15.64 5.01
N LEU A 33 10.75 15.88 3.76
CA LEU A 33 10.21 15.21 2.58
C LEU A 33 10.48 13.70 2.61
N GLY A 34 11.70 13.26 2.95
CA GLY A 34 12.03 11.84 3.09
C GLY A 34 11.18 11.15 4.15
N THR A 35 10.97 11.80 5.29
CA THR A 35 10.12 11.29 6.37
C THR A 35 8.67 11.10 5.91
N ALA A 36 8.13 12.08 5.17
CA ALA A 36 6.79 11.99 4.58
C ALA A 36 6.69 10.85 3.54
N LEU A 37 7.70 10.69 2.68
CA LEU A 37 7.75 9.60 1.69
C LEU A 37 7.72 8.22 2.36
N VAL A 38 8.49 8.03 3.43
CA VAL A 38 8.51 6.78 4.19
C VAL A 38 7.15 6.51 4.85
N ALA A 39 6.49 7.52 5.41
CA ALA A 39 5.16 7.38 5.98
C ALA A 39 4.13 6.92 4.94
N VAL A 40 4.14 7.52 3.75
CA VAL A 40 3.26 7.12 2.64
C VAL A 40 3.56 5.71 2.16
N ALA A 41 4.84 5.34 2.04
CA ALA A 41 5.26 3.99 1.68
C ALA A 41 4.76 2.94 2.69
N ALA A 42 4.84 3.23 4.00
CA ALA A 42 4.34 2.34 5.04
C ALA A 42 2.83 2.10 4.91
N VAL A 43 2.04 3.17 4.70
CA VAL A 43 0.58 3.07 4.52
C VAL A 43 0.23 2.24 3.27
N LEU A 44 0.93 2.46 2.14
CA LEU A 44 0.72 1.68 0.91
C LEU A 44 1.06 0.20 1.11
N THR A 45 2.15 -0.09 1.80
CA THR A 45 2.59 -1.47 2.09
C THR A 45 1.56 -2.19 2.96
N LEU A 46 1.11 -1.56 4.05
CA LEU A 46 0.06 -2.11 4.92
C LEU A 46 -1.24 -2.36 4.15
N SER A 47 -1.63 -1.41 3.30
CA SER A 47 -2.82 -1.54 2.46
C SER A 47 -2.72 -2.69 1.44
N ALA A 48 -1.52 -3.00 0.95
CA ALA A 48 -1.28 -4.10 0.02
C ALA A 48 -1.18 -5.47 0.72
N VAL A 49 -0.52 -5.53 1.88
CA VAL A 49 -0.32 -6.77 2.67
C VAL A 49 -1.63 -7.27 3.28
N LEU A 50 -2.45 -6.37 3.81
CA LEU A 50 -3.75 -6.73 4.40
C LEU A 50 -4.75 -7.23 3.34
N GLY A 51 -4.44 -7.01 2.06
CA GLY A 51 -4.88 -7.79 0.91
C GLY A 51 -6.37 -7.73 0.55
N SER A 52 -7.19 -7.33 1.48
CA SER A 52 -8.48 -6.73 1.25
C SER A 52 -8.25 -5.22 1.25
N CYS A 53 -9.02 -4.46 0.48
CA CYS A 53 -9.42 -3.18 1.04
C CYS A 53 -10.09 -3.54 2.38
N MET A 54 -9.38 -3.41 3.50
CA MET A 54 -9.82 -3.86 4.82
C MET A 54 -11.20 -3.29 5.17
N LEU A 55 -11.52 -2.16 4.54
CA LEU A 55 -12.82 -1.50 4.49
C LEU A 55 -13.98 -2.37 3.98
N TYR A 56 -13.81 -3.25 2.99
CA TYR A 56 -14.88 -4.14 2.51
C TYR A 56 -15.18 -5.26 3.52
N GLY A 57 -14.15 -5.75 4.21
CA GLY A 57 -14.31 -6.67 5.34
C GLY A 57 -14.98 -6.00 6.54
N LEU A 58 -14.62 -4.75 6.83
CA LEU A 58 -15.22 -3.95 7.91
C LEU A 58 -16.68 -3.54 7.60
N LEU A 59 -16.97 -3.20 6.35
CA LEU A 59 -18.29 -2.73 5.89
C LEU A 59 -19.21 -3.86 5.41
N LYS A 60 -18.79 -5.14 5.48
CA LYS A 60 -19.54 -6.30 4.96
C LYS A 60 -20.02 -6.12 3.50
N ILE A 61 -19.30 -5.37 2.68
CA ILE A 61 -19.69 -5.13 1.29
C ILE A 61 -19.32 -6.36 0.45
N ASN A 62 -20.35 -7.03 -0.06
CA ASN A 62 -20.25 -8.28 -0.80
C ASN A 62 -20.36 -7.98 -2.30
N THR A 63 -19.22 -7.98 -3.01
CA THR A 63 -19.15 -7.63 -4.45
C THR A 63 -19.40 -8.81 -5.38
N ARG A 64 -20.21 -9.80 -4.96
CA ARG A 64 -20.51 -10.95 -5.82
C ARG A 64 -21.19 -10.45 -7.09
N GLN A 65 -20.50 -10.63 -8.20
CA GLN A 65 -21.07 -10.82 -9.52
C GLN A 65 -21.16 -12.32 -9.75
#